data_AF-A0A9Q3PDE7-F1
#
_entry.id   AF-A0A9Q3PDE7-F1
#
_cell.length_a   1.000
_cell.length_b   1.000
_cell.length_c   1.000
_cell.angle_alpha   90.00
_cell.angle_beta   90.00
_cell.angle_gamma   90.00
#
_symmetry.space_group_name_H-M   'P 1'
#
loop_
_entity.id
_entity.type
_entity.pdbx_description
1 polymer ?
#
loop_
_entity_poly.entity_id
_entity_poly.type
_entity_poly.pdbx_seq_one_letter_code
_entity_poly.pdbx_strand_id
1 'polypeptide(L)'
;MTNDNILRDLLEYFKKAQYGTQLTCKMKLKLLKILRKHRELFGILDEPLGKMKGHEIELFLDVEGPYPHIIRRPPYPAILETRKEIEKHIN
;
A
#
# COMPACT_ATOMS: atom_id res chain seq x y z
N MET A 1 -14.81 -5.89 -11.80
CA MET A 1 -13.72 -6.32 -12.70
C MET A 1 -13.73 -7.85 -12.76
N THR A 2 -13.72 -8.44 -13.96
CA THR A 2 -13.74 -9.91 -14.13
C THR A 2 -12.41 -10.52 -13.70
N ASN A 3 -12.45 -11.72 -13.11
CA ASN A 3 -11.26 -12.45 -12.61
C ASN A 3 -10.16 -12.61 -13.69
N ASP A 4 -10.53 -12.68 -14.96
CA ASP A 4 -9.60 -12.86 -16.08
C ASP A 4 -8.70 -11.64 -16.36
N ASN A 5 -9.21 -10.43 -16.15
CA ASN A 5 -8.39 -9.22 -16.33
C ASN A 5 -7.26 -9.18 -15.30
N ILE A 6 -7.57 -9.57 -14.08
CA ILE A 6 -6.60 -9.52 -12.99
C ILE A 6 -5.49 -10.58 -13.15
N LEU A 7 -5.84 -11.74 -13.73
CA LEU A 7 -4.85 -12.77 -14.03
C LEU A 7 -3.84 -12.29 -15.08
N ARG A 8 -4.28 -11.46 -16.05
CA ARG A 8 -3.39 -10.86 -17.04
C ARG A 8 -2.43 -9.88 -16.39
N ASP A 9 -2.95 -9.01 -15.53
CA ASP A 9 -2.16 -8.00 -14.83
C ASP A 9 -1.10 -8.65 -13.93
N LEU A 10 -1.49 -9.64 -13.12
CA LEU A 10 -0.56 -10.35 -12.23
C LEU A 10 0.56 -11.06 -13.02
N LEU A 11 0.24 -11.58 -14.20
CA LEU A 11 1.20 -12.24 -15.09
C LEU A 11 2.13 -11.21 -15.76
N GLU A 12 1.62 -10.02 -16.09
CA GLU A 12 2.42 -8.90 -16.58
C GLU A 12 3.40 -8.39 -15.51
N TYR A 13 2.94 -8.20 -14.27
CA TYR A 13 3.80 -7.84 -13.14
C TYR A 13 4.85 -8.91 -12.86
N PHE A 14 4.47 -10.19 -12.89
CA PHE A 14 5.40 -11.29 -12.69
C PHE A 14 6.46 -11.36 -13.79
N LYS A 15 6.16 -10.94 -15.03
CA LYS A 15 7.16 -10.83 -16.10
C LYS A 15 8.13 -9.67 -15.88
N LYS A 16 7.65 -8.53 -15.36
CA LYS A 16 8.46 -7.34 -15.07
C LYS A 16 9.24 -7.43 -13.76
N ALA A 17 8.87 -8.37 -12.88
CA ALA A 17 9.50 -8.54 -11.59
C ALA A 17 10.98 -8.96 -11.71
N GLN A 18 11.81 -8.42 -10.83
CA GLN A 18 13.19 -8.84 -10.69
C GLN A 18 13.27 -10.10 -9.82
N TYR A 19 14.06 -11.06 -10.27
CA TYR A 19 14.29 -12.32 -9.55
C TYR A 19 15.79 -12.48 -9.28
N GLY A 20 16.11 -13.10 -8.15
CA GLY A 20 17.47 -13.57 -7.90
C GLY A 20 17.92 -14.54 -9.00
N THR A 21 19.20 -14.47 -9.37
CA THR A 21 19.82 -15.31 -10.41
C THR A 21 19.76 -16.81 -10.11
N GLN A 22 19.58 -17.17 -8.84
CA GLN A 22 19.50 -18.54 -8.34
C GLN A 22 18.13 -19.21 -8.58
N LEU A 23 17.11 -18.45 -8.97
CA LEU A 23 15.75 -18.97 -9.17
C LEU A 23 15.59 -19.69 -10.51
N THR A 24 15.44 -21.00 -10.44
CA THR A 24 15.05 -21.82 -11.61
C THR A 24 13.60 -21.55 -12.04
N CYS A 25 13.28 -21.84 -13.30
CA CYS A 25 11.92 -21.67 -13.85
C CYS A 25 10.85 -22.44 -13.04
N LYS A 26 11.18 -23.63 -12.52
CA LYS A 26 10.27 -24.41 -11.67
C LYS A 26 9.94 -23.70 -10.37
N MET A 27 10.93 -23.04 -9.75
CA MET A 27 10.74 -22.29 -8.51
C MET A 27 9.90 -21.03 -8.74
N LYS A 28 10.12 -20.32 -9.86
CA LYS A 28 9.28 -19.17 -10.25
C LYS A 28 7.82 -19.57 -10.48
N LEU A 29 7.58 -20.71 -11.14
CA LEU A 29 6.23 -21.26 -11.30
C LEU A 29 5.58 -21.62 -9.97
N LYS A 30 6.34 -22.21 -9.04
CA LYS A 30 5.85 -22.52 -7.68
C LYS A 30 5.50 -21.24 -6.92
N LEU A 31 6.34 -20.21 -7.01
CA LEU A 31 6.11 -18.90 -6.41
C LEU A 31 4.82 -18.27 -6.95
N LEU A 32 4.64 -18.23 -8.27
CA LEU A 32 3.43 -17.70 -8.89
C LEU A 32 2.16 -18.42 -8.41
N LYS A 33 2.20 -19.75 -8.27
CA LYS A 33 1.08 -20.53 -7.72
C LYS A 33 0.75 -20.14 -6.28
N ILE A 34 1.75 -19.91 -5.45
CA ILE A 34 1.58 -19.51 -4.05
C ILE A 34 0.98 -18.10 -3.97
N LEU A 35 1.54 -17.14 -4.71
CA LEU A 35 1.04 -15.77 -4.78
C LEU A 35 -0.42 -15.72 -5.25
N ARG A 36 -0.77 -16.56 -6.24
CA ARG A 36 -2.16 -16.69 -6.69
C ARG A 36 -3.08 -17.28 -5.62
N LYS A 37 -2.63 -18.34 -4.94
CA LYS A 37 -3.43 -19.04 -3.92
C LYS A 37 -3.73 -18.14 -2.71
N HIS A 38 -2.76 -17.30 -2.31
CA HIS A 38 -2.83 -16.46 -1.12
C HIS A 38 -3.01 -14.99 -1.45
N ARG A 39 -3.60 -14.68 -2.60
CA ARG A 39 -3.66 -13.32 -3.15
C ARG A 39 -4.29 -12.32 -2.18
N GLU A 40 -5.34 -12.70 -1.48
CA GLU A 40 -6.06 -11.87 -0.50
C GLU A 40 -5.22 -11.49 0.72
N LEU A 41 -4.10 -12.18 0.95
CA LEU A 41 -3.17 -11.87 2.04
C LEU A 41 -2.13 -10.81 1.65
N PHE A 42 -2.02 -10.46 0.37
CA PHE A 42 -1.07 -9.47 -0.11
C PHE A 42 -1.78 -8.16 -0.43
N GLY A 43 -1.23 -7.04 0.03
CA GLY A 43 -1.68 -5.73 -0.38
C GLY A 43 -1.44 -5.54 -1.87
N ILE A 44 -2.51 -5.29 -2.63
CA ILE A 44 -2.47 -4.91 -4.04
C ILE A 44 -2.71 -3.40 -4.10
N LEU A 45 -2.22 -2.71 -5.13
CA LEU A 45 -2.41 -1.26 -5.31
C LEU A 45 -3.90 -0.83 -5.14
N ASP A 46 -4.85 -1.66 -5.56
CA ASP A 46 -6.29 -1.40 -5.47
C ASP A 46 -6.92 -1.77 -4.09
N GLU A 47 -6.18 -2.51 -3.26
CA GLU A 47 -6.57 -2.93 -1.91
C GLU A 47 -5.45 -2.59 -0.92
N PRO A 48 -5.38 -1.32 -0.47
CA PRO A 48 -4.40 -0.91 0.53
C PRO A 48 -4.60 -1.71 1.82
N LEU A 49 -3.50 -2.02 2.51
CA LEU A 49 -3.47 -2.78 3.76
C LEU A 49 -4.44 -2.24 4.84
N GLY A 50 -4.79 -0.95 4.77
CA GLY A 50 -5.74 -0.29 5.67
C GLY A 50 -7.22 -0.70 5.51
N LYS A 51 -7.59 -1.54 4.53
CA LYS A 51 -8.96 -2.10 4.43
C LYS A 51 -9.24 -3.22 5.45
N MET A 52 -8.27 -3.61 6.28
CA MET A 52 -8.49 -4.58 7.35
C MET A 52 -9.45 -4.03 8.41
N LYS A 53 -10.67 -4.56 8.44
CA LYS A 53 -11.69 -4.22 9.45
C LYS A 53 -11.22 -4.68 10.83
N GLY A 54 -11.42 -3.85 11.86
CA GLY A 54 -11.14 -4.18 13.26
C GLY A 54 -9.84 -3.62 13.84
N HIS A 55 -9.06 -2.85 13.07
CA HIS A 55 -7.92 -2.06 13.57
C HIS A 55 -8.27 -0.56 13.67
N GLU A 56 -9.52 -0.26 14.03
CA GLU A 56 -9.93 1.12 14.29
C GLU A 56 -9.31 1.56 15.62
N ILE A 57 -8.70 2.74 15.63
CA ILE A 57 -8.09 3.30 16.83
C ILE A 57 -9.04 4.37 17.37
N GLU A 58 -9.54 4.17 18.58
CA GLU A 58 -10.22 5.22 19.33
C GLU A 58 -9.17 6.12 19.98
N LEU A 59 -9.05 7.35 19.49
CA LEU A 59 -8.16 8.37 20.04
C LEU A 59 -8.97 9.31 20.92
N PHE A 60 -8.72 9.27 22.23
CA PHE A 60 -9.28 10.21 23.20
C PHE A 60 -8.23 11.24 23.58
N LEU A 61 -8.65 12.50 23.69
CA LEU A 61 -7.81 13.56 24.25
C LEU A 61 -8.12 13.69 25.73
N ASP A 62 -7.07 13.79 26.55
CA ASP A 62 -7.20 14.00 28.01
C ASP A 62 -7.69 15.41 28.38
N VAL A 63 -7.98 16.25 27.37
CA VAL A 63 -8.37 17.64 27.54
C VAL A 63 -9.63 17.94 26.75
N GLU A 64 -10.56 18.64 27.41
CA GLU A 64 -11.74 19.22 26.77
C GLU A 64 -11.38 20.55 26.09
N GLY A 65 -12.19 20.97 25.13
CA GLY A 65 -11.96 22.21 24.40
C GLY A 65 -11.93 23.45 25.32
N PRO A 66 -11.10 24.47 25.00
CA PRO A 66 -10.33 24.65 23.77
C PRO A 66 -8.99 23.91 23.77
N TYR A 67 -8.74 23.13 22.70
CA TYR A 67 -7.50 22.37 22.53
C TYR A 67 -6.23 23.25 22.59
N PRO A 68 -5.11 22.71 23.11
CA PRO A 68 -3.83 23.41 23.21
C PRO A 68 -3.36 24.00 21.86
N HIS A 69 -2.73 25.17 21.93
CA HIS A 69 -2.19 25.87 20.75
C HIS A 69 -1.22 25.02 19.92
N ILE A 70 -0.53 24.05 20.52
CA ILE A 70 0.42 23.18 19.82
C ILE A 70 -0.25 22.34 18.73
N ILE A 71 -1.51 21.92 18.94
CA ILE A 71 -2.29 21.14 17.97
C ILE A 71 -2.81 22.03 16.84
N ARG A 72 -2.95 23.34 17.10
CA ARG A 72 -3.48 24.33 16.14
C ARG A 72 -2.39 24.96 15.26
N ARG A 73 -1.14 24.53 15.38
CA ARG A 73 -0.04 25.11 14.59
C ARG A 73 -0.24 24.74 13.12
N PRO A 74 -0.07 25.69 12.18
CA PRO A 74 -0.03 25.33 10.77
C PRO A 74 1.13 24.35 10.54
N PRO A 75 1.00 23.43 9.58
CA PRO A 75 2.10 22.56 9.21
C PRO A 75 3.30 23.41 8.80
N TYR A 76 4.50 22.93 9.12
CA TYR A 76 5.72 23.61 8.70
C TYR A 76 5.78 23.69 7.16
N PRO A 77 6.19 24.83 6.57
CA PRO A 77 6.25 24.96 5.13
C PRO A 77 7.22 23.93 4.55
N ALA A 78 6.71 23.07 3.67
CA ALA A 78 7.56 22.18 2.87
C ALA A 78 8.24 22.97 1.75
N ILE A 79 9.49 22.60 1.43
CA ILE A 79 10.17 23.05 0.21
C ILE A 79 9.43 22.55 -1.04
N LEU A 80 9.54 23.30 -2.14
CA LEU A 80 8.76 23.09 -3.36
C LEU A 80 8.90 21.67 -3.93
N GLU A 81 10.11 21.11 -3.92
CA GLU A 81 10.39 19.75 -4.41
C GLU A 81 9.70 18.70 -3.54
N THR A 82 9.83 18.82 -2.23
CA THR A 82 9.16 17.92 -1.28
C THR A 82 7.64 18.01 -1.42
N ARG A 83 7.10 19.22 -1.59
CA ARG A 83 5.67 19.41 -1.80
C ARG A 83 5.18 18.70 -3.07
N LYS A 84 5.89 18.87 -4.19
CA LYS A 84 5.56 18.20 -5.46
C LYS A 84 5.57 16.68 -5.34
N GLU A 85 6.52 16.12 -4.58
CA GLU A 85 6.59 14.66 -4.37
C GLU A 85 5.47 14.14 -3.47
N ILE A 86 5.15 14.87 -2.40
CA ILE A 86 4.03 14.56 -1.51
C ILE A 86 2.70 14.61 -2.27
N GLU A 87 2.49 15.62 -3.12
CA GLU A 87 1.25 15.79 -3.90
C GLU A 87 0.97 14.60 -4.84
N LYS A 88 2.00 13.83 -5.28
CA LYS A 88 1.81 12.61 -6.08
C LYS A 88 1.14 11.46 -5.32
N HIS A 89 1.19 11.48 -3.99
CA HIS A 89 0.75 10.38 -3.13
C HIS A 89 -0.52 10.73 -2.33
N ILE A 90 -0.95 12.00 -2.35
CA ILE A 90 -2.15 12.49 -1.66
C ILE A 90 -3.37 12.55 -2.58
N ASN A 91 -3.18 12.86 -3.86
CA ASN A 91 -4.24 12.99 -4.87
C ASN A 91 -4.47 11.69 -5.64
#